data_AF-A0A833UDT1-F1
#
_entry.id   AF-A0A833UDT1-F1
#
_cell.length_a   1.000
_cell.length_b   1.000
_cell.length_c   1.000
_cell.angle_alpha   90.00
_cell.angle_beta   90.00
_cell.angle_gamma   90.00
#
_symmetry.space_group_name_H-M   'P 1'
#
loop_
_entity.id
_entity.type
_entity.pdbx_description
1 polymer ?
#
loop_
_entity_poly.entity_id
_entity_poly.type
_entity_poly.pdbx_seq_one_letter_code
_entity_poly.pdbx_strand_id
1 'polypeptide(L)'
;MATVPAVALSGVKLGMPSQAYLEGKAVKDTRVLISDLCRQFYNLGWVSGTGGSITIKVHDDSIPKPHQLIVMSPSGVQKERMVPEDMYVLSPDGSILSQPSPKPYPHKPPKCSDCGPLFLKTYEMRNAGAVIHSHGVESCLVTMLHPLSKEFRITHMEMIKGIKGHGYYDELVVPIIENTAYEFELTESLAKAIEAYPKTTAVLVRNHGIYIWGDSWINAKTQAECYHYLFDAAIKLRQLGLDWSTPNHGPIWNVKGVLGSGASANMSVKAGRCIVLDIEGTTTPISFVSEVLFPYARDNVGKHLSATYETAETQDDINLLRSQVQEDLDQGIVGAVPIPSDGAGKEEVIAALVANVEAMIKADRKITALKQLQGHIWRTGFETNELEAVVFEDVPEALEKWHALGIKVYIYSSGSRLAQRLIFGNTSYGDLRKYLSGFFDTTVGNKREIRSYVEISESVGVDKPSEVLFVTDVYQEAEAAKAAGLEVIVSIRPGNGPLPENHGFKTVKSFSEI
;
A
#
# COMPACT_ATOMS: atom_id res chain seq x y z
N MET A 1 39.63 0.33 -38.65
CA MET A 1 39.46 1.63 -37.99
C MET A 1 39.53 1.41 -36.49
N ALA A 2 40.35 2.23 -35.84
CA ALA A 2 40.88 2.21 -34.47
C ALA A 2 40.15 1.38 -33.40
N THR A 3 40.89 0.41 -32.83
CA THR A 3 40.74 -0.11 -31.48
C THR A 3 41.15 0.96 -30.47
N VAL A 4 40.26 1.33 -29.54
CA VAL A 4 40.56 2.24 -28.43
C VAL A 4 41.26 1.45 -27.31
N PRO A 5 42.35 1.93 -26.70
CA PRO A 5 43.13 1.16 -25.74
C PRO A 5 42.53 1.20 -24.34
N ALA A 6 42.61 0.06 -23.64
CA ALA A 6 42.34 -0.05 -22.21
C ALA A 6 43.37 0.77 -21.42
N VAL A 7 42.90 1.75 -20.65
CA VAL A 7 43.73 2.53 -19.73
C VAL A 7 43.97 1.67 -18.48
N ALA A 8 45.20 1.17 -18.35
CA ALA A 8 45.67 0.49 -17.15
C ALA A 8 45.93 1.53 -16.05
N LEU A 9 45.08 1.54 -15.01
CA LEU A 9 45.37 2.22 -13.75
C LEU A 9 46.15 1.26 -12.83
N SER A 10 47.23 1.80 -12.29
CA SER A 10 48.25 1.12 -11.50
C SER A 10 47.73 0.52 -10.19
N GLY A 11 47.84 -0.81 -10.05
CA GLY A 11 48.84 -1.35 -9.13
C GLY A 11 48.45 -1.72 -7.69
N VAL A 12 47.31 -2.39 -7.47
CA VAL A 12 47.22 -3.48 -6.48
C VAL A 12 46.45 -4.63 -7.14
N LYS A 13 47.15 -5.72 -7.50
CA LYS A 13 46.50 -6.95 -7.94
C LYS A 13 45.81 -7.58 -6.72
N LEU A 14 44.54 -7.26 -6.52
CA LEU A 14 43.65 -8.12 -5.73
C LEU A 14 43.64 -9.50 -6.40
N GLY A 15 44.03 -10.53 -5.64
CA GLY A 15 44.03 -11.91 -6.16
C GLY A 15 42.65 -12.27 -6.71
N MET A 16 42.60 -13.03 -7.80
CA MET A 16 41.33 -13.49 -8.35
C MET A 16 40.55 -14.23 -7.25
N PRO A 17 39.26 -13.93 -7.06
CA PRO A 17 38.44 -14.61 -6.06
C PRO A 17 38.45 -16.11 -6.35
N SER A 18 38.50 -16.93 -5.30
CA SER A 18 38.56 -18.38 -5.46
C SER A 18 37.28 -18.89 -6.12
N GLN A 19 37.39 -19.96 -6.91
CA GLN A 19 36.23 -20.63 -7.51
C GLN A 19 35.21 -21.04 -6.44
N ALA A 20 35.68 -21.41 -5.25
CA ALA A 20 34.86 -21.74 -4.09
C ALA A 20 33.99 -20.56 -3.61
N TYR A 21 34.49 -19.32 -3.67
CA TYR A 21 33.69 -18.15 -3.32
C TYR A 21 32.61 -17.86 -4.38
N LEU A 22 32.98 -17.96 -5.66
CA LEU A 22 32.05 -17.77 -6.78
C LEU A 22 30.86 -18.75 -6.74
N GLU A 23 31.11 -19.99 -6.36
CA GLU A 23 30.09 -21.06 -6.26
C GLU A 23 29.47 -21.17 -4.86
N GLY A 24 29.87 -20.28 -3.95
CA GLY A 24 29.49 -20.28 -2.55
C GLY A 24 28.00 -19.97 -2.33
N LYS A 25 27.50 -20.37 -1.15
CA LYS A 25 26.09 -20.20 -0.75
C LYS A 25 25.66 -18.72 -0.81
N ALA A 26 26.50 -17.80 -0.33
CA ALA A 26 26.17 -16.37 -0.30
C ALA A 26 25.92 -15.80 -1.71
N VAL A 27 26.71 -16.20 -2.72
CA VAL A 27 26.50 -15.78 -4.11
C VAL A 27 25.18 -16.33 -4.64
N LYS A 28 24.89 -17.62 -4.40
CA LYS A 28 23.64 -18.27 -4.83
C LYS A 28 22.41 -17.60 -4.21
N ASP A 29 22.43 -17.36 -2.90
CA ASP A 29 21.35 -16.68 -2.19
C ASP A 29 21.14 -15.26 -2.71
N THR A 30 22.23 -14.54 -3.04
CA THR A 30 22.14 -13.19 -3.63
C THR A 30 21.50 -13.21 -5.01
N ARG A 31 21.78 -14.23 -5.85
CA ARG A 31 21.14 -14.39 -7.17
C ARG A 31 19.63 -14.66 -7.05
N VAL A 32 19.22 -15.48 -6.08
CA VAL A 32 17.81 -15.72 -5.77
C VAL A 32 17.14 -14.42 -5.34
N LEU A 33 17.74 -13.72 -4.38
CA LEU A 33 17.22 -12.45 -3.87
C LEU A 33 17.01 -11.41 -4.97
N ILE A 34 17.98 -11.23 -5.89
CA ILE A 34 17.82 -10.29 -7.01
C ILE A 34 16.65 -10.69 -7.91
N SER A 35 16.49 -12.00 -8.18
CA SER A 35 15.39 -12.50 -9.02
C SER A 35 14.02 -12.17 -8.39
N ASP A 36 13.88 -12.37 -7.08
CA ASP A 36 12.64 -12.09 -6.36
C ASP A 36 12.36 -10.60 -6.21
N LEU A 37 13.38 -9.79 -5.92
CA LEU A 37 13.25 -8.34 -5.86
C LEU A 37 12.84 -7.75 -7.21
N CYS A 38 13.41 -8.22 -8.32
CA CYS A 38 13.00 -7.75 -9.64
C CYS A 38 11.55 -8.10 -9.98
N ARG A 39 11.04 -9.26 -9.53
CA ARG A 39 9.61 -9.60 -9.66
C ARG A 39 8.73 -8.65 -8.86
N GLN A 40 9.13 -8.31 -7.64
CA GLN A 40 8.40 -7.33 -6.83
C GLN A 40 8.45 -5.93 -7.47
N PHE A 41 9.63 -5.47 -7.90
CA PHE A 41 9.81 -4.17 -8.53
C PHE A 41 9.04 -4.04 -9.84
N TYR A 42 8.88 -5.12 -10.59
CA TYR A 42 8.04 -5.13 -11.78
C TYR A 42 6.57 -4.84 -11.43
N ASN A 43 6.03 -5.51 -10.41
CA ASN A 43 4.66 -5.29 -9.95
C ASN A 43 4.44 -3.87 -9.38
N LEU A 44 5.50 -3.24 -8.86
CA LEU A 44 5.48 -1.83 -8.43
C LEU A 44 5.66 -0.84 -9.61
N GLY A 45 5.89 -1.34 -10.82
CA GLY A 45 6.09 -0.52 -12.03
C GLY A 45 7.52 -0.01 -12.23
N TRP A 46 8.47 -0.31 -11.35
CA TRP A 46 9.82 0.27 -11.33
C TRP A 46 10.75 -0.27 -12.42
N VAL A 47 10.56 -1.52 -12.85
CA VAL A 47 11.44 -2.21 -13.82
C VAL A 47 10.67 -2.77 -15.01
N SER A 48 9.67 -2.01 -15.46
CA SER A 48 8.80 -2.35 -16.59
C SER A 48 9.54 -2.29 -17.94
N GLY A 49 9.07 -3.05 -18.93
CA GLY A 49 9.56 -2.92 -20.31
C GLY A 49 11.05 -3.24 -20.49
N THR A 50 11.62 -4.11 -19.65
CA THR A 50 13.05 -4.44 -19.55
C THR A 50 13.96 -3.35 -18.97
N GLY A 51 13.40 -2.18 -18.68
CA GLY A 51 14.07 -1.06 -18.03
C GLY A 51 14.36 -1.30 -16.55
N GLY A 52 15.18 -0.42 -15.97
CA GLY A 52 15.68 -0.56 -14.61
C GLY A 52 16.61 -1.77 -14.40
N SER A 53 17.24 -1.82 -13.23
CA SER A 53 18.21 -2.86 -12.87
C SER A 53 18.52 -2.81 -11.38
N ILE A 54 19.03 -3.91 -10.81
CA ILE A 54 19.53 -3.94 -9.43
C ILE A 54 20.89 -4.63 -9.39
N THR A 55 21.74 -4.15 -8.49
CA THR A 55 22.98 -4.81 -8.13
C THR A 55 23.14 -4.89 -6.61
N ILE A 56 23.74 -5.97 -6.13
CA ILE A 56 23.97 -6.22 -4.71
C ILE A 56 25.42 -6.72 -4.53
N LYS A 57 26.14 -6.17 -3.56
CA LYS A 57 27.37 -6.78 -3.03
C LYS A 57 27.00 -8.02 -2.20
N VAL A 58 27.62 -9.15 -2.53
CA VAL A 58 27.36 -10.43 -1.86
C VAL A 58 27.70 -10.30 -0.39
N HIS A 59 26.67 -10.42 0.46
CA HIS A 59 26.83 -10.31 1.89
C HIS A 59 27.52 -11.56 2.45
N ASP A 60 28.82 -11.46 2.70
CA ASP A 60 29.65 -12.48 3.30
C ASP A 60 30.50 -11.84 4.40
N ASP A 61 30.20 -12.15 5.66
CA ASP A 61 30.86 -11.56 6.83
C ASP A 61 32.35 -11.92 6.91
N SER A 62 32.78 -12.97 6.20
CA SER A 62 34.18 -13.37 6.14
C SER A 62 35.00 -12.52 5.15
N ILE A 63 34.34 -11.76 4.27
CA ILE A 63 34.97 -10.95 3.23
C ILE A 63 34.68 -9.46 3.49
N PRO A 64 35.71 -8.61 3.62
CA PRO A 64 35.50 -7.17 3.74
C PRO A 64 34.64 -6.61 2.59
N LYS A 65 33.66 -5.77 2.90
CA LYS A 65 32.73 -5.17 1.92
C LYS A 65 33.39 -4.60 0.64
N PRO A 66 34.55 -3.92 0.69
CA PRO A 66 35.24 -3.46 -0.51
C PRO A 66 35.69 -4.60 -1.45
N HIS A 67 35.88 -5.81 -0.92
CA HIS A 67 36.35 -7.00 -1.66
C HIS A 67 35.23 -8.01 -1.98
N GLN A 68 34.00 -7.76 -1.53
CA GLN A 68 32.86 -8.62 -1.82
C GLN A 68 32.51 -8.58 -3.32
N LEU A 69 32.13 -9.74 -3.84
CA LEU A 69 31.63 -9.89 -5.21
C LEU A 69 30.36 -9.06 -5.41
N ILE A 70 30.10 -8.70 -6.66
CA ILE A 70 28.92 -7.94 -7.06
C ILE A 70 28.04 -8.85 -7.93
N VAL A 71 26.77 -9.01 -7.57
CA VAL A 71 25.77 -9.66 -8.43
C VAL A 71 24.92 -8.59 -9.09
N MET A 72 24.61 -8.78 -10.38
CA MET A 72 23.89 -7.78 -11.18
C MET A 72 22.86 -8.43 -12.08
N SER A 73 21.67 -7.82 -12.16
CA SER A 73 20.64 -8.23 -13.11
C SER A 73 21.00 -7.87 -14.55
N PRO A 74 20.70 -8.73 -15.54
CA PRO A 74 20.94 -8.45 -16.95
C PRO A 74 20.00 -7.36 -17.54
N SER A 75 20.47 -6.70 -18.59
CA SER A 75 19.65 -5.79 -19.41
C SER A 75 18.94 -6.53 -20.55
N GLY A 76 17.84 -5.95 -21.04
CA GLY A 76 17.09 -6.45 -22.20
C GLY A 76 16.28 -7.74 -21.98
N VAL A 77 16.05 -8.12 -20.71
CA VAL A 77 15.22 -9.27 -20.32
C VAL A 77 13.99 -8.82 -19.53
N GLN A 78 12.95 -9.65 -19.55
CA GLN A 78 11.76 -9.54 -18.69
C GLN A 78 12.16 -9.75 -17.23
N LYS A 79 12.12 -8.68 -16.43
CA LYS A 79 12.69 -8.62 -15.08
C LYS A 79 11.95 -9.53 -14.09
N GLU A 80 10.64 -9.68 -14.28
CA GLU A 80 9.74 -10.51 -13.49
C GLU A 80 9.90 -12.02 -13.74
N ARG A 81 10.54 -12.40 -14.85
CA ARG A 81 10.77 -13.78 -15.28
C ARG A 81 12.21 -14.25 -15.12
N MET A 82 13.07 -13.43 -14.51
CA MET A 82 14.46 -13.81 -14.28
C MET A 82 14.55 -14.96 -13.29
N VAL A 83 15.51 -15.83 -13.54
CA VAL A 83 15.93 -16.90 -12.62
C VAL A 83 17.36 -16.65 -12.12
N PRO A 84 17.80 -17.29 -11.03
CA PRO A 84 19.12 -17.04 -10.45
C PRO A 84 20.29 -17.24 -11.43
N GLU A 85 20.14 -18.14 -12.41
CA GLU A 85 21.13 -18.44 -13.43
C GLU A 85 21.28 -17.33 -14.48
N ASP A 86 20.35 -16.37 -14.51
CA ASP A 86 20.37 -15.23 -15.42
C ASP A 86 21.30 -14.09 -14.94
N MET A 87 21.84 -14.19 -13.73
CA MET A 87 22.60 -13.11 -13.09
C MET A 87 24.07 -13.10 -13.51
N TYR A 88 24.62 -11.89 -13.67
CA TYR A 88 26.06 -11.68 -13.77
C TYR A 88 26.70 -11.65 -12.38
N VAL A 89 27.92 -12.16 -12.26
CA VAL A 89 28.78 -11.98 -11.09
C VAL A 89 30.06 -11.28 -11.52
N LEU A 90 30.35 -10.17 -10.86
CA LEU A 90 31.46 -9.29 -11.14
C LEU A 90 32.40 -9.25 -9.93
N SER A 91 33.68 -9.04 -10.18
CA SER A 91 34.65 -8.67 -9.16
C SER A 91 34.37 -7.26 -8.62
N PRO A 92 35.00 -6.87 -7.49
CA PRO A 92 34.80 -5.54 -6.92
C PRO A 92 35.19 -4.37 -7.82
N ASP A 93 36.10 -4.59 -8.78
CA ASP A 93 36.51 -3.62 -9.80
C ASP A 93 35.61 -3.63 -11.06
N GLY A 94 34.59 -4.50 -11.10
CA GLY A 94 33.63 -4.59 -12.20
C GLY A 94 34.00 -5.55 -13.32
N SER A 95 35.07 -6.34 -13.21
CA SER A 95 35.37 -7.38 -14.20
C SER A 95 34.35 -8.52 -14.11
N ILE A 96 33.85 -9.01 -15.26
CA ILE A 96 32.89 -10.13 -15.28
C ILE A 96 33.60 -11.44 -14.93
N LEU A 97 33.13 -12.12 -13.90
CA LEU A 97 33.64 -13.42 -13.43
C LEU A 97 32.71 -14.58 -13.79
N SER A 98 31.40 -14.31 -13.84
CA SER A 98 30.36 -15.27 -14.25
C SER A 98 29.31 -14.54 -15.07
N GLN A 99 28.86 -15.16 -16.15
CA GLN A 99 27.82 -14.65 -17.03
C GLN A 99 26.77 -15.72 -17.31
N PRO A 100 25.50 -15.33 -17.52
CA PRO A 100 24.44 -16.24 -17.90
C PRO A 100 24.68 -16.92 -19.26
N SER A 101 24.17 -18.14 -19.39
CA SER A 101 24.23 -18.87 -20.67
C SER A 101 23.22 -18.29 -21.67
N PRO A 102 23.55 -18.21 -22.97
CA PRO A 102 22.60 -17.81 -23.99
C PRO A 102 21.38 -18.74 -24.01
N LYS A 103 20.18 -18.18 -23.93
CA LYS A 103 18.91 -18.92 -24.09
C LYS A 103 18.55 -19.00 -25.59
N PRO A 104 17.87 -20.06 -26.05
CA PRO A 104 17.40 -20.16 -27.42
C PRO A 104 16.36 -19.07 -27.76
N TYR A 105 16.06 -18.89 -29.05
CA TYR A 105 14.97 -18.02 -29.49
C TYR A 105 13.66 -18.34 -28.75
N PRO A 106 12.86 -17.34 -28.32
CA PRO A 106 12.91 -15.91 -28.68
C PRO A 106 13.79 -15.03 -27.77
N HIS A 107 14.61 -15.61 -26.91
CA HIS A 107 15.40 -14.84 -25.94
C HIS A 107 16.61 -14.18 -26.60
N LYS A 108 16.74 -12.85 -26.47
CA LYS A 108 18.01 -12.17 -26.77
C LYS A 108 19.06 -12.61 -25.76
N PRO A 109 20.34 -12.74 -26.15
CA PRO A 109 21.41 -12.96 -25.20
C PRO A 109 21.37 -11.88 -24.11
N PRO A 110 21.30 -12.26 -22.83
CA PRO A 110 21.38 -11.30 -21.75
C PRO A 110 22.67 -10.50 -21.89
N LYS A 111 22.57 -9.19 -21.71
CA LYS A 111 23.74 -8.30 -21.66
C LYS A 111 23.99 -7.90 -20.21
N CYS A 112 25.26 -7.75 -19.83
CA CYS A 112 25.59 -7.06 -18.59
C CYS A 112 24.97 -5.66 -18.66
N SER A 113 24.33 -5.21 -17.59
CA SER A 113 23.50 -4.00 -17.63
C SER A 113 24.31 -2.78 -18.08
N ASP A 114 23.75 -1.97 -18.98
CA ASP A 114 24.37 -0.71 -19.43
C ASP A 114 24.53 0.30 -18.28
N CYS A 115 23.81 0.09 -17.16
CA CYS A 115 23.96 0.77 -15.88
C CYS A 115 25.24 0.41 -15.11
N GLY A 116 26.00 -0.61 -15.53
CA GLY A 116 27.17 -1.15 -14.82
C GLY A 116 28.17 -0.07 -14.36
N PRO A 117 28.63 0.85 -15.24
CA PRO A 117 29.52 1.94 -14.85
C PRO A 117 28.96 2.85 -13.74
N LEU A 118 27.66 3.16 -13.78
CA LEU A 118 26.99 4.01 -12.78
C LEU A 118 26.92 3.32 -11.42
N PHE A 119 26.63 2.03 -11.42
CA PHE A 119 26.63 1.20 -10.22
C PHE A 119 28.01 1.09 -9.58
N LEU A 120 29.03 0.81 -10.38
CA LEU A 120 30.42 0.75 -9.90
C LEU A 120 30.86 2.10 -9.33
N LYS A 121 30.48 3.21 -9.97
CA LYS A 121 30.79 4.55 -9.45
C LYS A 121 30.15 4.81 -8.09
N THR A 122 28.94 4.33 -7.90
CA THR A 122 28.23 4.41 -6.62
C THR A 122 28.90 3.56 -5.53
N TYR A 123 29.36 2.35 -5.88
CA TYR A 123 30.14 1.51 -4.94
C TYR A 123 31.45 2.18 -4.53
N GLU A 124 32.18 2.76 -5.49
CA GLU A 124 33.44 3.47 -5.26
C GLU A 124 33.24 4.69 -4.34
N MET A 125 32.27 5.56 -4.65
CA MET A 125 32.12 6.86 -3.98
C MET A 125 31.28 6.84 -2.70
N ARG A 126 30.51 5.77 -2.47
CA ARG A 126 29.57 5.66 -1.33
C ARG A 126 29.70 4.40 -0.51
N ASN A 127 30.60 3.47 -0.90
CA ASN A 127 30.71 2.16 -0.26
C ASN A 127 29.33 1.48 -0.12
N ALA A 128 28.50 1.59 -1.15
CA ALA A 128 27.15 1.02 -1.15
C ALA A 128 27.18 -0.51 -1.02
N GLY A 129 26.12 -1.10 -0.45
CA GLY A 129 25.90 -2.54 -0.45
C GLY A 129 24.94 -2.99 -1.54
N ALA A 130 24.09 -2.10 -2.04
CA ALA A 130 23.22 -2.35 -3.17
C ALA A 130 22.88 -1.03 -3.88
N VAL A 131 22.57 -1.13 -5.17
CA VAL A 131 22.10 -0.01 -6.00
C VAL A 131 20.91 -0.48 -6.83
N ILE A 132 19.86 0.33 -6.85
CA ILE A 132 18.61 0.12 -7.59
C ILE A 132 18.49 1.23 -8.63
N HIS A 133 18.22 0.84 -9.87
CA HIS A 133 17.81 1.74 -10.93
C HIS A 133 16.34 1.48 -11.27
N SER A 134 15.53 2.51 -11.15
CA SER A 134 14.08 2.46 -11.38
C SER A 134 13.66 3.42 -12.48
N HIS A 135 12.73 2.97 -13.31
CA HIS A 135 12.02 3.74 -14.35
C HIS A 135 10.58 4.05 -13.93
N GLY A 136 10.32 4.11 -12.61
CA GLY A 136 9.00 4.44 -12.08
C GLY A 136 8.47 5.77 -12.65
N VAL A 137 7.19 5.79 -13.01
CA VAL A 137 6.60 6.91 -13.77
C VAL A 137 6.65 8.20 -12.97
N GLU A 138 6.39 8.14 -11.66
CA GLU A 138 6.54 9.26 -10.73
C GLU A 138 7.98 9.80 -10.68
N SER A 139 9.00 8.94 -10.69
CA SER A 139 10.41 9.38 -10.75
C SER A 139 10.73 10.11 -12.07
N CYS A 140 10.09 9.71 -13.18
CA CYS A 140 10.23 10.39 -14.46
C CYS A 140 9.47 11.74 -14.47
N LEU A 141 8.20 11.75 -14.08
CA LEU A 141 7.33 12.93 -14.10
C LEU A 141 7.78 14.03 -13.14
N VAL A 142 8.31 13.69 -11.96
CA VAL A 142 8.76 14.68 -10.98
C VAL A 142 9.87 15.58 -11.54
N THR A 143 10.73 15.03 -12.42
CA THR A 143 11.79 15.78 -13.09
C THR A 143 11.26 16.77 -14.14
N MET A 144 10.04 16.55 -14.63
CA MET A 144 9.39 17.43 -15.61
C MET A 144 8.62 18.57 -14.94
N LEU A 145 8.37 18.49 -13.63
CA LEU A 145 7.54 19.48 -12.95
C LEU A 145 8.17 20.88 -12.98
N HIS A 146 9.50 20.94 -12.84
CA HIS A 146 10.32 22.13 -12.99
C HIS A 146 11.47 21.84 -13.98
N PRO A 147 11.25 22.03 -15.29
CA PRO A 147 12.19 21.59 -16.33
C PRO A 147 13.60 22.15 -16.25
N LEU A 148 13.78 23.31 -15.60
CA LEU A 148 15.07 23.97 -15.42
C LEU A 148 15.72 23.70 -14.06
N SER A 149 15.02 23.04 -13.14
CA SER A 149 15.56 22.74 -11.81
C SER A 149 16.60 21.64 -11.87
N LYS A 150 17.72 21.82 -11.17
CA LYS A 150 18.75 20.78 -10.99
C LYS A 150 18.49 19.90 -9.77
N GLU A 151 17.40 20.16 -9.05
CA GLU A 151 17.09 19.51 -7.78
C GLU A 151 15.57 19.26 -7.69
N PHE A 152 15.22 18.13 -7.10
CA PHE A 152 13.93 17.92 -6.48
C PHE A 152 14.05 18.18 -4.98
N ARG A 153 13.10 18.92 -4.41
CA ARG A 153 13.06 19.32 -3.00
C ARG A 153 11.70 18.99 -2.42
N ILE A 154 11.66 18.39 -1.23
CA ILE A 154 10.43 18.12 -0.48
C ILE A 154 10.73 18.15 1.02
N THR A 155 9.77 18.59 1.84
CA THR A 155 9.95 18.67 3.30
C THR A 155 8.67 18.28 4.04
N HIS A 156 8.75 18.05 5.36
CA HIS A 156 7.59 17.83 6.23
C HIS A 156 6.70 16.65 5.82
N MET A 157 7.33 15.57 5.36
CA MET A 157 6.67 14.31 4.97
C MET A 157 7.26 13.17 5.80
N GLU A 158 6.41 12.33 6.40
CA GLU A 158 6.84 11.23 7.29
C GLU A 158 7.82 10.27 6.60
N MET A 159 7.61 10.00 5.31
CA MET A 159 8.47 9.11 4.51
C MET A 159 9.91 9.64 4.31
N ILE A 160 10.19 10.91 4.61
CA ILE A 160 11.56 11.45 4.64
C ILE A 160 12.41 10.73 5.69
N LYS A 161 11.83 10.29 6.82
CA LYS A 161 12.54 9.55 7.88
C LYS A 161 13.11 8.21 7.40
N GLY A 162 12.56 7.65 6.33
CA GLY A 162 13.07 6.43 5.70
C GLY A 162 14.33 6.67 4.85
N ILE A 163 14.69 7.93 4.59
CA ILE A 163 15.91 8.31 3.87
C ILE A 163 17.05 8.52 4.87
N LYS A 164 18.18 7.82 4.64
CA LYS A 164 19.34 7.90 5.54
C LYS A 164 19.76 9.35 5.78
N GLY A 165 19.91 9.69 7.07
CA GLY A 165 20.38 11.01 7.50
C GLY A 165 19.32 12.11 7.52
N HIS A 166 18.03 11.77 7.41
CA HIS A 166 16.93 12.74 7.45
C HIS A 166 15.87 12.40 8.52
N GLY A 167 15.28 13.42 9.12
CA GLY A 167 14.10 13.38 9.99
C GLY A 167 12.89 14.06 9.33
N TYR A 168 11.75 14.05 10.04
CA TYR A 168 10.48 14.58 9.53
C TYR A 168 10.56 16.06 9.06
N TYR A 169 11.22 16.91 9.85
CA TYR A 169 11.31 18.35 9.59
C TYR A 169 12.42 18.72 8.58
N ASP A 170 13.22 17.75 8.13
CA ASP A 170 14.31 18.02 7.21
C ASP A 170 13.77 18.30 5.79
N GLU A 171 14.54 19.08 5.03
CA GLU A 171 14.34 19.20 3.59
C GLU A 171 15.15 18.10 2.89
N LEU A 172 14.46 17.22 2.18
CA LEU A 172 15.08 16.24 1.31
C LEU A 172 15.39 16.90 -0.04
N VAL A 173 16.67 16.85 -0.42
CA VAL A 173 17.16 17.34 -1.72
C VAL A 173 17.69 16.16 -2.53
N VAL A 174 17.16 15.98 -3.74
CA VAL A 174 17.60 14.95 -4.70
C VAL A 174 18.11 15.63 -5.97
N PRO A 175 19.40 15.48 -6.32
CA PRO A 175 19.94 16.08 -7.54
C PRO A 175 19.32 15.43 -8.79
N ILE A 176 19.14 16.25 -9.83
CA ILE A 176 18.64 15.87 -11.15
C ILE A 176 19.76 16.09 -12.17
N ILE A 177 20.13 15.03 -12.89
CA ILE A 177 21.03 15.09 -14.05
C ILE A 177 20.25 14.98 -15.35
N GLU A 178 20.80 15.56 -16.42
CA GLU A 178 20.20 15.45 -17.76
C GLU A 178 20.47 14.07 -18.35
N ASN A 179 19.46 13.52 -19.04
CA ASN A 179 19.59 12.24 -19.72
C ASN A 179 20.47 12.35 -20.98
N THR A 180 21.05 11.22 -21.37
CA THR A 180 21.86 11.07 -22.58
C THR A 180 21.30 9.94 -23.44
N ALA A 181 21.74 9.84 -24.70
CA ALA A 181 21.30 8.78 -25.59
C ALA A 181 21.79 7.39 -25.15
N TYR A 182 22.93 7.35 -24.46
CA TYR A 182 23.53 6.13 -23.95
C TYR A 182 23.82 6.25 -22.46
N GLU A 183 23.38 5.26 -21.68
CA GLU A 183 23.46 5.28 -20.21
C GLU A 183 24.90 5.48 -19.70
N PHE A 184 25.91 4.88 -20.35
CA PHE A 184 27.30 5.00 -19.90
C PHE A 184 27.81 6.44 -19.87
N GLU A 185 27.25 7.33 -20.69
CA GLU A 185 27.61 8.77 -20.74
C GLU A 185 27.13 9.52 -19.48
N LEU A 186 26.18 8.96 -18.72
CA LEU A 186 25.71 9.53 -17.44
C LEU A 186 26.72 9.38 -16.29
N THR A 187 27.75 8.55 -16.45
CA THR A 187 28.68 8.23 -15.35
C THR A 187 29.36 9.47 -14.76
N GLU A 188 29.78 10.41 -15.61
CA GLU A 188 30.46 11.64 -15.16
C GLU A 188 29.49 12.60 -14.45
N SER A 189 28.29 12.80 -14.99
CA SER A 189 27.27 13.67 -14.38
C SER A 189 26.75 13.09 -13.06
N LEU A 190 26.56 11.76 -12.99
CA LEU A 190 26.26 11.05 -11.75
C LEU A 190 27.36 11.27 -10.71
N ALA A 191 28.64 11.08 -11.07
CA ALA A 191 29.75 11.27 -10.14
C ALA A 191 29.81 12.71 -9.60
N LYS A 192 29.62 13.71 -10.46
CA LYS A 192 29.55 15.13 -10.05
C LYS A 192 28.35 15.41 -9.12
N ALA A 193 27.19 14.82 -9.39
CA ALA A 193 26.03 14.93 -8.52
C ALA A 193 26.28 14.26 -7.16
N ILE A 194 26.90 13.08 -7.15
CA ILE A 194 27.31 12.41 -5.91
C ILE A 194 28.29 13.31 -5.14
N GLU A 195 29.31 13.87 -5.77
CA GLU A 195 30.27 14.75 -5.10
C GLU A 195 29.63 16.03 -4.52
N ALA A 196 28.78 16.70 -5.29
CA ALA A 196 28.13 17.93 -4.88
C ALA A 196 27.08 17.76 -3.77
N TYR A 197 26.47 16.57 -3.67
CA TYR A 197 25.42 16.26 -2.69
C TYR A 197 25.86 15.11 -1.77
N PRO A 198 26.74 15.37 -0.78
CA PRO A 198 27.35 14.32 0.04
C PRO A 198 26.36 13.49 0.85
N LYS A 199 25.21 14.09 1.22
CA LYS A 199 24.13 13.41 1.96
C LYS A 199 23.14 12.64 1.06
N THR A 200 23.22 12.79 -0.27
CA THR A 200 22.25 12.13 -1.14
C THR A 200 22.48 10.62 -1.16
N THR A 201 21.37 9.89 -1.19
CA THR A 201 21.31 8.44 -1.47
C THR A 201 20.66 8.11 -2.80
N ALA A 202 20.36 9.14 -3.61
CA ALA A 202 19.82 8.96 -4.95
C ALA A 202 20.18 10.10 -5.91
N VAL A 203 20.09 9.81 -7.21
CA VAL A 203 20.17 10.80 -8.30
C VAL A 203 19.06 10.53 -9.29
N LEU A 204 18.25 11.56 -9.57
CA LEU A 204 17.23 11.53 -10.62
C LEU A 204 17.88 11.80 -11.98
N VAL A 205 17.38 11.13 -13.01
CA VAL A 205 17.76 11.34 -14.41
C VAL A 205 16.53 11.85 -15.15
N ARG A 206 16.61 13.08 -15.68
CA ARG A 206 15.45 13.76 -16.28
C ARG A 206 14.83 12.94 -17.41
N ASN A 207 13.51 12.83 -17.43
CA ASN A 207 12.76 12.07 -18.45
C ASN A 207 13.15 10.58 -18.56
N HIS A 208 13.72 10.01 -17.48
CA HIS A 208 14.24 8.65 -17.49
C HIS A 208 13.84 7.90 -16.22
N GLY A 209 14.36 8.30 -15.06
CA GLY A 209 14.17 7.53 -13.84
C GLY A 209 15.10 7.96 -12.71
N ILE A 210 15.51 7.01 -11.88
CA ILE A 210 16.33 7.28 -10.69
C ILE A 210 17.34 6.16 -10.40
N TYR A 211 18.50 6.53 -9.84
CA TYR A 211 19.47 5.62 -9.21
C TYR A 211 19.46 5.84 -7.71
N ILE A 212 19.28 4.78 -6.92
CA ILE A 212 19.17 4.79 -5.46
C ILE A 212 20.15 3.77 -4.88
N TRP A 213 20.84 4.11 -3.80
CA TRP A 213 21.77 3.19 -3.14
C TRP A 213 21.63 3.20 -1.63
N GLY A 214 22.06 2.10 -1.01
CA GLY A 214 22.02 1.94 0.44
C GLY A 214 23.17 1.08 0.96
N ASP A 215 23.34 1.04 2.27
CA ASP A 215 24.40 0.26 2.92
C ASP A 215 24.21 -1.26 2.74
N SER A 216 22.96 -1.68 2.54
CA SER A 216 22.51 -3.04 2.25
C SER A 216 21.35 -3.00 1.24
N TRP A 217 20.96 -4.16 0.71
CA TRP A 217 19.78 -4.25 -0.17
C TRP A 217 18.49 -3.82 0.55
N ILE A 218 18.39 -4.10 1.85
CA ILE A 218 17.24 -3.71 2.68
C ILE A 218 17.14 -2.19 2.71
N ASN A 219 18.24 -1.51 3.06
CA ASN A 219 18.28 -0.05 3.12
C ASN A 219 18.07 0.59 1.73
N ALA A 220 18.69 0.06 0.68
CA ALA A 220 18.47 0.56 -0.68
C ALA A 220 16.99 0.45 -1.11
N LYS A 221 16.35 -0.69 -0.82
CA LYS A 221 14.93 -0.94 -1.12
C LYS A 221 14.00 -0.04 -0.31
N THR A 222 14.18 0.05 1.02
CA THR A 222 13.36 0.92 1.88
C THR A 222 13.44 2.37 1.44
N GLN A 223 14.65 2.86 1.12
CA GLN A 223 14.81 4.21 0.58
C GLN A 223 14.17 4.37 -0.79
N ALA A 224 14.23 3.35 -1.67
CA ALA A 224 13.55 3.39 -2.95
C ALA A 224 12.03 3.55 -2.79
N GLU A 225 11.41 2.79 -1.89
CA GLU A 225 9.98 2.93 -1.57
C GLU A 225 9.64 4.34 -1.08
N CYS A 226 10.48 4.90 -0.20
CA CYS A 226 10.31 6.26 0.31
C CYS A 226 10.46 7.32 -0.80
N TYR A 227 11.48 7.20 -1.66
CA TYR A 227 11.65 8.11 -2.79
C TYR A 227 10.46 8.06 -3.75
N HIS A 228 10.05 6.87 -4.16
CA HIS A 228 8.89 6.69 -5.04
C HIS A 228 7.62 7.26 -4.43
N TYR A 229 7.37 7.04 -3.13
CA TYR A 229 6.28 7.67 -2.41
C TYR A 229 6.37 9.20 -2.44
N LEU A 230 7.54 9.77 -2.13
CA LEU A 230 7.72 11.22 -2.04
C LEU A 230 7.57 11.91 -3.40
N PHE A 231 7.98 11.27 -4.49
CA PHE A 231 7.75 11.80 -5.84
C PHE A 231 6.28 11.77 -6.22
N ASP A 232 5.58 10.65 -5.96
CA ASP A 232 4.14 10.55 -6.19
C ASP A 232 3.36 11.56 -5.34
N ALA A 233 3.75 11.72 -4.07
CA ALA A 233 3.18 12.73 -3.18
C ALA A 233 3.41 14.15 -3.71
N ALA A 234 4.61 14.49 -4.18
CA ALA A 234 4.87 15.82 -4.77
C ALA A 234 4.01 16.08 -6.01
N ILE A 235 3.85 15.09 -6.89
CA ILE A 235 2.99 15.19 -8.07
C ILE A 235 1.54 15.42 -7.64
N LYS A 236 1.04 14.66 -6.66
CA LYS A 236 -0.33 14.80 -6.14
C LYS A 236 -0.54 16.14 -5.42
N LEU A 237 0.40 16.57 -4.58
CA LEU A 237 0.37 17.88 -3.92
C LEU A 237 0.27 18.99 -4.97
N ARG A 238 1.07 18.92 -6.05
CA ARG A 238 0.95 19.87 -7.17
C ARG A 238 -0.43 19.86 -7.82
N GLN A 239 -0.98 18.69 -8.09
CA GLN A 239 -2.33 18.56 -8.68
C GLN A 239 -3.41 19.15 -7.78
N LEU A 240 -3.19 19.14 -6.47
CA LEU A 240 -4.05 19.76 -5.45
C LEU A 240 -3.75 21.26 -5.24
N GLY A 241 -2.78 21.85 -5.95
CA GLY A 241 -2.38 23.25 -5.79
C GLY A 241 -1.53 23.53 -4.55
N LEU A 242 -0.97 22.50 -3.92
CA LEU A 242 -0.10 22.60 -2.75
C LEU A 242 1.37 22.54 -3.15
N ASP A 243 2.20 23.36 -2.50
CA ASP A 243 3.64 23.40 -2.72
C ASP A 243 4.38 22.47 -1.75
N TRP A 244 4.80 21.32 -2.26
CA TRP A 244 5.50 20.25 -1.53
C TRP A 244 6.90 20.67 -1.03
N SER A 245 7.45 21.78 -1.52
CA SER A 245 8.75 22.29 -1.07
C SER A 245 8.66 23.20 0.15
N THR A 246 7.45 23.54 0.60
CA THR A 246 7.24 24.43 1.75
C THR A 246 6.65 23.67 2.93
N PRO A 247 6.87 24.09 4.19
CA PRO A 247 6.19 23.47 5.34
C PRO A 247 4.69 23.78 5.41
N ASN A 248 4.14 24.51 4.43
CA ASN A 248 2.77 25.02 4.43
C ASN A 248 1.73 23.99 4.00
N HIS A 249 2.14 22.78 3.58
CA HIS A 249 1.29 21.58 3.62
C HIS A 249 1.22 20.95 5.03
N GLY A 250 1.72 21.66 6.05
CA GLY A 250 1.53 21.50 7.50
C GLY A 250 1.05 22.81 8.17
N PRO A 251 0.85 22.85 9.51
CA PRO A 251 -0.23 23.61 10.16
C PRO A 251 -0.23 25.12 9.86
N ILE A 252 -1.32 25.62 9.28
CA ILE A 252 -1.60 27.06 9.16
C ILE A 252 -1.83 27.63 10.56
N TRP A 253 -0.81 28.28 11.13
CA TRP A 253 -0.94 29.09 12.33
C TRP A 253 -1.69 30.39 12.02
N ASN A 254 -2.77 30.60 12.78
CA ASN A 254 -3.52 31.85 12.84
C ASN A 254 -2.63 32.98 13.39
N VAL A 255 -2.52 34.11 12.67
CA VAL A 255 -2.12 35.40 13.25
C VAL A 255 -3.19 36.44 12.92
N LYS A 256 -3.84 36.93 13.99
CA LYS A 256 -4.83 38.02 13.96
C LYS A 256 -4.16 39.39 13.85
N GLY A 257 -4.74 40.26 13.00
CA GLY A 257 -4.74 41.73 13.08
C GLY A 257 -3.51 42.41 12.48
N VAL A 258 -3.56 43.51 11.71
CA VAL A 258 -4.54 44.60 11.57
C VAL A 258 -4.23 45.30 10.22
N LEU A 259 -5.24 45.71 9.44
CA LEU A 259 -5.42 47.08 8.93
C LEU A 259 -6.64 47.18 8.01
N GLY A 260 -7.35 48.30 8.15
CA GLY A 260 -8.66 48.55 7.57
C GLY A 260 -8.67 48.91 6.08
N SER A 261 -9.92 49.10 5.64
CA SER A 261 -10.40 49.79 4.43
C SER A 261 -10.25 49.09 3.06
N GLY A 262 -11.37 48.48 2.65
CA GLY A 262 -12.06 48.84 1.42
C GLY A 262 -11.54 48.27 0.10
N ALA A 263 -12.00 47.06 -0.27
CA ALA A 263 -12.31 46.73 -1.66
C ALA A 263 -13.15 45.44 -1.73
N SER A 264 -14.26 45.51 -2.45
CA SER A 264 -15.21 44.44 -2.71
C SER A 264 -14.62 43.38 -3.65
N ALA A 265 -14.50 42.12 -3.21
CA ALA A 265 -14.52 40.95 -4.08
C ALA A 265 -14.88 39.70 -3.26
N ASN A 266 -15.91 38.98 -3.70
CA ASN A 266 -16.58 37.89 -3.01
C ASN A 266 -15.63 36.82 -2.42
N MET A 267 -15.63 36.68 -1.10
CA MET A 267 -15.17 35.47 -0.40
C MET A 267 -16.31 34.47 -0.27
N SER A 268 -16.12 33.24 -0.75
CA SER A 268 -16.89 32.08 -0.28
C SER A 268 -16.24 30.77 -0.74
N VAL A 269 -15.43 30.14 0.12
CA VAL A 269 -15.35 28.67 0.22
C VAL A 269 -15.02 28.30 1.68
N LYS A 270 -16.01 27.82 2.45
CA LYS A 270 -15.77 26.96 3.61
C LYS A 270 -15.98 25.53 3.12
N ALA A 271 -14.90 24.83 2.78
CA ALA A 271 -14.94 23.42 2.40
C ALA A 271 -13.85 22.68 3.18
N GLY A 272 -14.25 21.67 3.95
CA GLY A 272 -13.33 20.91 4.82
C GLY A 272 -14.05 20.09 5.89
N ARG A 273 -15.24 19.55 5.62
CA ARG A 273 -15.92 18.59 6.51
C ARG A 273 -16.03 17.26 5.80
N CYS A 274 -15.71 16.18 6.48
CA CYS A 274 -16.01 14.82 6.05
C CYS A 274 -16.95 14.16 7.06
N ILE A 275 -17.70 13.16 6.59
CA ILE A 275 -18.68 12.43 7.38
C ILE A 275 -18.27 10.96 7.38
N VAL A 276 -18.20 10.36 8.57
CA VAL A 276 -18.02 8.92 8.75
C VAL A 276 -19.33 8.37 9.32
N LEU A 277 -19.90 7.37 8.65
CA LEU A 277 -21.18 6.79 9.02
C LEU A 277 -20.98 5.36 9.50
N ASP A 278 -21.64 5.02 10.59
CA ASP A 278 -21.94 3.63 10.92
C ASP A 278 -23.02 3.05 9.98
N ILE A 279 -23.17 1.72 9.96
CA ILE A 279 -24.19 1.02 9.17
C ILE A 279 -25.41 0.66 10.01
N GLU A 280 -25.25 -0.31 10.91
CA GLU A 280 -26.33 -0.91 11.68
C GLU A 280 -26.91 0.14 12.64
N GLY A 281 -28.23 0.33 12.65
CA GLY A 281 -28.87 1.34 13.50
C GLY A 281 -28.66 2.81 13.06
N THR A 282 -27.91 3.02 11.97
CA THR A 282 -27.53 4.37 11.49
C THR A 282 -27.96 4.63 10.05
N THR A 283 -27.39 3.92 9.06
CA THR A 283 -27.85 3.96 7.66
C THR A 283 -28.82 2.84 7.32
N THR A 284 -28.77 1.74 8.07
CA THR A 284 -29.47 0.49 7.79
C THR A 284 -30.15 -0.01 9.07
N PRO A 285 -31.40 -0.53 9.00
CA PRO A 285 -32.07 -1.09 10.17
C PRO A 285 -31.29 -2.23 10.82
N ILE A 286 -31.26 -2.25 12.16
CA ILE A 286 -30.64 -3.34 12.94
C ILE A 286 -31.23 -4.71 12.56
N SER A 287 -32.55 -4.76 12.33
CA SER A 287 -33.26 -5.96 11.91
C SER A 287 -32.78 -6.49 10.55
N PHE A 288 -32.34 -5.64 9.63
CA PHE A 288 -31.83 -6.12 8.34
C PHE A 288 -30.54 -6.93 8.52
N VAL A 289 -29.63 -6.49 9.38
CA VAL A 289 -28.38 -7.22 9.63
C VAL A 289 -28.66 -8.51 10.39
N SER A 290 -29.39 -8.41 11.50
CA SER A 290 -29.62 -9.51 12.43
C SER A 290 -30.67 -10.53 11.98
N GLU A 291 -31.70 -10.12 11.24
CA GLU A 291 -32.82 -10.97 10.83
C GLU A 291 -32.80 -11.33 9.33
N VAL A 292 -31.99 -10.65 8.51
CA VAL A 292 -31.87 -10.97 7.08
C VAL A 292 -30.48 -11.44 6.71
N LEU A 293 -29.43 -10.63 6.88
CA LEU A 293 -28.08 -10.98 6.40
C LEU A 293 -27.50 -12.20 7.12
N PHE A 294 -27.54 -12.24 8.46
CA PHE A 294 -27.00 -13.37 9.22
C PHE A 294 -27.79 -14.68 8.99
N PRO A 295 -29.13 -14.67 9.04
CA PRO A 295 -29.92 -15.86 8.70
C PRO A 295 -29.68 -16.31 7.25
N TYR A 296 -29.58 -15.39 6.29
CA TYR A 296 -29.29 -15.76 4.90
C TYR A 296 -27.95 -16.49 4.77
N ALA A 297 -26.89 -16.00 5.41
CA ALA A 297 -25.59 -16.67 5.37
C ALA A 297 -25.66 -18.08 5.98
N ARG A 298 -26.34 -18.21 7.12
CA ARG A 298 -26.57 -19.51 7.79
C ARG A 298 -27.32 -20.48 6.87
N ASP A 299 -28.42 -20.04 6.28
CA ASP A 299 -29.33 -20.92 5.53
C ASP A 299 -28.78 -21.27 4.14
N ASN A 300 -27.84 -20.48 3.61
CA ASN A 300 -27.28 -20.67 2.27
C ASN A 300 -25.83 -21.14 2.22
N VAL A 301 -25.15 -21.31 3.36
CA VAL A 301 -23.74 -21.76 3.39
C VAL A 301 -23.54 -23.08 2.63
N GLY A 302 -24.41 -24.08 2.83
CA GLY A 302 -24.31 -25.37 2.15
C GLY A 302 -24.53 -25.25 0.63
N LYS A 303 -25.52 -24.46 0.21
CA LYS A 303 -25.82 -24.20 -1.20
C LYS A 303 -24.65 -23.49 -1.89
N HIS A 304 -24.10 -22.45 -1.25
CA HIS A 304 -22.96 -21.70 -1.76
C HIS A 304 -21.73 -22.60 -1.91
N LEU A 305 -21.30 -23.27 -0.84
CA LEU A 305 -20.15 -24.17 -0.85
C LEU A 305 -20.31 -25.28 -1.89
N SER A 306 -21.51 -25.83 -2.07
CA SER A 306 -21.77 -26.86 -3.09
C SER A 306 -21.59 -26.34 -4.51
N ALA A 307 -22.06 -25.12 -4.78
CA ALA A 307 -22.01 -24.49 -6.10
C ALA A 307 -20.60 -24.00 -6.46
N THR A 308 -19.84 -23.49 -5.49
CA THR A 308 -18.56 -22.83 -5.72
C THR A 308 -17.34 -23.63 -5.26
N TYR A 309 -17.53 -24.86 -4.76
CA TYR A 309 -16.47 -25.68 -4.15
C TYR A 309 -15.15 -25.69 -4.93
N GLU A 310 -15.20 -25.90 -6.25
CA GLU A 310 -14.00 -26.05 -7.09
C GLU A 310 -13.32 -24.70 -7.43
N THR A 311 -13.91 -23.58 -7.03
CA THR A 311 -13.33 -22.26 -7.28
C THR A 311 -12.18 -21.97 -6.31
N ALA A 312 -11.16 -21.27 -6.79
CA ALA A 312 -10.01 -20.89 -5.95
C ALA A 312 -10.44 -20.08 -4.72
N GLU A 313 -11.40 -19.14 -4.89
CA GLU A 313 -11.89 -18.29 -3.78
C GLU A 313 -12.56 -19.13 -2.69
N THR A 314 -13.40 -20.10 -3.04
CA THR A 314 -14.02 -21.00 -2.05
C THR A 314 -13.01 -21.97 -1.44
N GLN A 315 -12.00 -22.43 -2.18
CA GLN A 315 -10.94 -23.24 -1.60
C GLN A 315 -10.12 -22.44 -0.57
N ASP A 316 -9.86 -21.17 -0.81
CA ASP A 316 -9.20 -20.28 0.16
C ASP A 316 -10.06 -20.08 1.43
N ASP A 317 -11.38 -19.90 1.28
CA ASP A 317 -12.30 -19.86 2.43
C ASP A 317 -12.28 -21.14 3.24
N ILE A 318 -12.32 -22.30 2.57
CA ILE A 318 -12.29 -23.62 3.20
C ILE A 318 -10.98 -23.81 3.97
N ASN A 319 -9.85 -23.43 3.38
CA ASN A 319 -8.55 -23.54 4.03
C ASN A 319 -8.48 -22.67 5.29
N LEU A 320 -8.97 -21.43 5.22
CA LEU A 320 -8.98 -20.52 6.36
C LEU A 320 -9.91 -21.02 7.48
N LEU A 321 -11.09 -21.55 7.13
CA LEU A 321 -12.01 -22.18 8.08
C LEU A 321 -11.43 -23.46 8.69
N ARG A 322 -10.71 -24.28 7.92
CA ARG A 322 -10.00 -25.46 8.45
C ARG A 322 -8.99 -25.09 9.51
N SER A 323 -8.16 -24.08 9.25
CA SER A 323 -7.21 -23.58 10.25
C SER A 323 -7.91 -23.09 11.51
N GLN A 324 -8.98 -22.29 11.38
CA GLN A 324 -9.71 -21.79 12.53
C GLN A 324 -10.39 -22.90 13.34
N VAL A 325 -11.02 -23.85 12.67
CA VAL A 325 -11.72 -24.97 13.34
C VAL A 325 -10.71 -25.88 14.04
N GLN A 326 -9.51 -26.07 13.48
CA GLN A 326 -8.46 -26.81 14.18
C GLN A 326 -8.05 -26.10 15.48
N GLU A 327 -7.85 -24.78 15.45
CA GLU A 327 -7.58 -24.00 16.68
C GLU A 327 -8.73 -24.10 17.69
N ASP A 328 -9.98 -24.08 17.22
CA ASP A 328 -11.16 -24.19 18.07
C ASP A 328 -11.26 -25.56 18.75
N LEU A 329 -10.90 -26.63 18.04
CA LEU A 329 -10.83 -27.99 18.59
C LEU A 329 -9.73 -28.10 19.64
N ASP A 330 -8.55 -27.55 19.35
CA ASP A 330 -7.41 -27.54 20.28
C ASP A 330 -7.74 -26.76 21.57
N GLN A 331 -8.57 -25.71 21.47
CA GLN A 331 -9.05 -24.91 22.60
C GLN A 331 -10.31 -25.47 23.28
N GLY A 332 -10.90 -26.55 22.75
CA GLY A 332 -12.12 -27.16 23.29
C GLY A 332 -13.36 -26.27 23.17
N ILE A 333 -13.45 -25.43 22.14
CA ILE A 333 -14.60 -24.56 21.90
C ILE A 333 -15.84 -25.41 21.59
N VAL A 334 -16.92 -25.14 22.32
CA VAL A 334 -18.19 -25.87 22.17
C VAL A 334 -18.78 -25.63 20.78
N GLY A 335 -19.11 -26.71 20.08
CA GLY A 335 -19.71 -26.69 18.74
C GLY A 335 -18.72 -26.81 17.59
N ALA A 336 -17.41 -26.84 17.85
CA ALA A 336 -16.41 -27.14 16.83
C ALA A 336 -16.46 -28.64 16.44
N VAL A 337 -16.44 -28.92 15.14
CA VAL A 337 -16.47 -30.29 14.58
C VAL A 337 -15.29 -30.45 13.62
N PRO A 338 -14.50 -31.53 13.68
CA PRO A 338 -13.38 -31.73 12.77
C PRO A 338 -13.81 -31.74 11.31
N ILE A 339 -13.10 -30.97 10.48
CA ILE A 339 -13.32 -30.93 9.03
C ILE A 339 -12.46 -32.05 8.40
N PRO A 340 -13.07 -33.01 7.68
CA PRO A 340 -12.34 -34.07 7.01
C PRO A 340 -11.33 -33.55 5.98
N SER A 341 -10.34 -34.37 5.63
CA SER A 341 -9.41 -34.08 4.54
C SER A 341 -10.12 -34.15 3.18
N ASP A 342 -9.51 -33.58 2.13
CA ASP A 342 -10.10 -33.55 0.78
C ASP A 342 -10.34 -34.95 0.19
N GLY A 343 -9.68 -35.98 0.72
CA GLY A 343 -9.88 -37.37 0.31
C GLY A 343 -11.16 -38.02 0.84
N ALA A 344 -11.87 -37.39 1.79
CA ALA A 344 -13.12 -37.90 2.37
C ALA A 344 -14.35 -37.67 1.48
N GLY A 345 -14.22 -36.85 0.43
CA GLY A 345 -15.31 -36.49 -0.47
C GLY A 345 -15.91 -35.12 -0.16
N LYS A 346 -16.30 -34.42 -1.22
CA LYS A 346 -16.79 -33.03 -1.19
C LYS A 346 -17.98 -32.85 -0.24
N GLU A 347 -18.93 -33.77 -0.26
CA GLU A 347 -20.17 -33.68 0.52
C GLU A 347 -19.90 -33.75 2.04
N GLU A 348 -18.94 -34.57 2.47
CA GLU A 348 -18.57 -34.69 3.89
C GLU A 348 -17.87 -33.43 4.39
N VAL A 349 -16.97 -32.85 3.58
CA VAL A 349 -16.28 -31.60 3.90
C VAL A 349 -17.29 -30.45 4.04
N ILE A 350 -18.23 -30.34 3.09
CA ILE A 350 -19.28 -29.30 3.13
C ILE A 350 -20.16 -29.47 4.37
N ALA A 351 -20.60 -30.70 4.70
CA ALA A 351 -21.43 -30.93 5.88
C ALA A 351 -20.72 -30.51 7.18
N ALA A 352 -19.42 -30.81 7.32
CA ALA A 352 -18.64 -30.37 8.47
C ALA A 352 -18.47 -28.84 8.51
N LEU A 353 -18.23 -28.19 7.38
CA LEU A 353 -18.13 -26.72 7.29
C LEU A 353 -19.46 -26.05 7.68
N VAL A 354 -20.58 -26.55 7.17
CA VAL A 354 -21.93 -26.04 7.51
C VAL A 354 -22.15 -26.09 9.03
N ALA A 355 -21.88 -27.23 9.66
CA ALA A 355 -22.06 -27.39 11.10
C ALA A 355 -21.21 -26.41 11.92
N ASN A 356 -19.94 -26.21 11.53
CA ASN A 356 -19.07 -25.24 12.19
C ASN A 356 -19.53 -23.80 11.98
N VAL A 357 -19.92 -23.42 10.76
CA VAL A 357 -20.41 -22.07 10.45
C VAL A 357 -21.69 -21.77 11.22
N GLU A 358 -22.64 -22.70 11.26
CA GLU A 358 -23.86 -22.57 12.06
C GLU A 358 -23.57 -22.38 13.55
N ALA A 359 -22.65 -23.17 14.11
CA ALA A 359 -22.23 -23.05 15.50
C ALA A 359 -21.57 -21.69 15.78
N MET A 360 -20.68 -21.23 14.90
CA MET A 360 -20.01 -19.94 15.02
C MET A 360 -21.00 -18.76 14.95
N ILE A 361 -21.97 -18.80 14.02
CA ILE A 361 -23.03 -17.79 13.90
C ILE A 361 -23.92 -17.80 15.14
N LYS A 362 -24.35 -18.97 15.61
CA LYS A 362 -25.20 -19.12 16.80
C LYS A 362 -24.52 -18.57 18.06
N ALA A 363 -23.20 -18.70 18.15
CA ALA A 363 -22.40 -18.18 19.26
C ALA A 363 -21.92 -16.72 19.05
N ASP A 364 -22.40 -16.04 18.00
CA ASP A 364 -22.01 -14.67 17.60
C ASP A 364 -20.48 -14.45 17.56
N ARG A 365 -19.74 -15.46 17.09
CA ARG A 365 -18.27 -15.41 17.10
C ARG A 365 -17.75 -14.48 16.01
N LYS A 366 -16.94 -13.50 16.39
CA LYS A 366 -16.36 -12.50 15.47
C LYS A 366 -15.04 -12.99 14.87
N ILE A 367 -15.11 -13.97 13.98
CA ILE A 367 -13.94 -14.65 13.40
C ILE A 367 -13.67 -14.15 11.97
N THR A 368 -12.41 -13.90 11.62
CA THR A 368 -12.00 -13.50 10.27
C THR A 368 -12.43 -14.51 9.21
N ALA A 369 -12.18 -15.81 9.42
CA ALA A 369 -12.57 -16.89 8.52
C ALA A 369 -14.07 -16.89 8.21
N LEU A 370 -14.89 -16.76 9.25
CA LEU A 370 -16.35 -16.70 9.12
C LEU A 370 -16.78 -15.46 8.31
N LYS A 371 -16.24 -14.28 8.64
CA LYS A 371 -16.59 -13.02 7.98
C LYS A 371 -16.25 -13.01 6.49
N GLN A 372 -15.16 -13.68 6.10
CA GLN A 372 -14.78 -13.82 4.69
C GLN A 372 -15.82 -14.63 3.92
N LEU A 373 -16.12 -15.85 4.39
CA LEU A 373 -17.12 -16.72 3.77
C LEU A 373 -18.51 -16.07 3.75
N GLN A 374 -18.93 -15.43 4.85
CA GLN A 374 -20.20 -14.68 4.90
C GLN A 374 -20.27 -13.61 3.80
N GLY A 375 -19.17 -12.88 3.57
CA GLY A 375 -19.08 -11.90 2.49
C GLY A 375 -19.28 -12.51 1.10
N HIS A 376 -18.74 -13.70 0.84
CA HIS A 376 -18.91 -14.41 -0.42
C HIS A 376 -20.33 -14.96 -0.60
N ILE A 377 -20.93 -15.50 0.47
CA ILE A 377 -22.33 -15.96 0.46
C ILE A 377 -23.28 -14.78 0.17
N TRP A 378 -23.08 -13.64 0.84
CA TRP A 378 -23.88 -12.44 0.57
C TRP A 378 -23.69 -11.94 -0.86
N ARG A 379 -22.47 -11.99 -1.41
CA ARG A 379 -22.21 -11.63 -2.80
C ARG A 379 -23.10 -12.45 -3.74
N THR A 380 -23.13 -13.77 -3.55
CA THR A 380 -24.03 -14.65 -4.32
C THR A 380 -25.49 -14.25 -4.14
N GLY A 381 -25.94 -13.96 -2.92
CA GLY A 381 -27.33 -13.54 -2.68
C GLY A 381 -27.72 -12.25 -3.37
N PHE A 382 -26.84 -11.25 -3.37
CA PHE A 382 -27.09 -10.00 -4.10
C PHE A 382 -27.03 -10.19 -5.62
N GLU A 383 -26.06 -10.94 -6.14
CA GLU A 383 -25.91 -11.21 -7.58
C GLU A 383 -27.08 -12.03 -8.16
N THR A 384 -27.66 -12.91 -7.34
CA THR A 384 -28.83 -13.73 -7.71
C THR A 384 -30.16 -13.04 -7.43
N ASN A 385 -30.15 -11.82 -6.88
CA ASN A 385 -31.34 -11.09 -6.40
C ASN A 385 -32.15 -11.86 -5.32
N GLU A 386 -31.53 -12.79 -4.61
CA GLU A 386 -32.09 -13.42 -3.41
C GLU A 386 -31.98 -12.49 -2.18
N LEU A 387 -31.08 -11.49 -2.25
CA LEU A 387 -30.94 -10.40 -1.29
C LEU A 387 -31.10 -9.04 -1.96
N GLU A 388 -31.77 -8.12 -1.27
CA GLU A 388 -31.82 -6.70 -1.60
C GLU A 388 -31.44 -5.89 -0.35
N ALA A 389 -30.57 -4.89 -0.52
CA ALA A 389 -30.02 -4.15 0.61
C ALA A 389 -30.99 -3.06 1.06
N VAL A 390 -31.22 -2.99 2.38
CA VAL A 390 -32.10 -1.97 2.97
C VAL A 390 -31.27 -0.84 3.58
N VAL A 391 -31.60 0.39 3.22
CA VAL A 391 -31.14 1.62 3.87
C VAL A 391 -32.36 2.47 4.23
N PHE A 392 -32.25 3.33 5.24
CA PHE A 392 -33.33 4.28 5.57
C PHE A 392 -33.57 5.25 4.40
N GLU A 393 -34.82 5.65 4.19
CA GLU A 393 -35.25 6.44 3.01
C GLU A 393 -34.53 7.78 2.88
N ASP A 394 -34.07 8.36 3.98
CA ASP A 394 -33.36 9.63 4.02
C ASP A 394 -31.85 9.52 3.72
N VAL A 395 -31.29 8.30 3.71
CA VAL A 395 -29.86 8.07 3.48
C VAL A 395 -29.44 8.40 2.06
N PRO A 396 -30.11 7.91 0.99
CA PRO A 396 -29.73 8.23 -0.38
C PRO A 396 -29.73 9.74 -0.67
N GLU A 397 -30.77 10.45 -0.22
CA GLU A 397 -30.91 11.90 -0.42
C GLU A 397 -29.80 12.67 0.31
N ALA A 398 -29.48 12.28 1.54
CA ALA A 398 -28.40 12.89 2.30
C ALA A 398 -27.03 12.64 1.65
N LEU A 399 -26.74 11.41 1.22
CA LEU A 399 -25.49 11.06 0.54
C LEU A 399 -25.32 11.85 -0.76
N GLU A 400 -26.37 11.97 -1.57
CA GLU A 400 -26.35 12.75 -2.79
C GLU A 400 -26.11 14.24 -2.51
N LYS A 401 -26.81 14.81 -1.53
CA LYS A 401 -26.65 16.21 -1.12
C LYS A 401 -25.23 16.49 -0.62
N TRP A 402 -24.68 15.64 0.25
CA TRP A 402 -23.32 15.79 0.76
C TRP A 402 -22.29 15.68 -0.36
N HIS A 403 -22.48 14.73 -1.28
CA HIS A 403 -21.63 14.59 -2.45
C HIS A 403 -21.66 15.84 -3.34
N ALA A 404 -22.85 16.40 -3.62
CA ALA A 404 -23.00 17.63 -4.40
C ALA A 404 -22.37 18.85 -3.73
N LEU A 405 -22.30 18.86 -2.39
CA LEU A 405 -21.61 19.89 -1.60
C LEU A 405 -20.09 19.65 -1.50
N GLY A 406 -19.56 18.59 -2.11
CA GLY A 406 -18.15 18.22 -2.04
C GLY A 406 -17.72 17.60 -0.70
N ILE A 407 -18.67 17.24 0.17
CA ILE A 407 -18.40 16.57 1.44
C ILE A 407 -18.04 15.12 1.16
N LYS A 408 -16.90 14.68 1.70
CA LYS A 408 -16.45 13.29 1.59
C LYS A 408 -17.17 12.44 2.63
N VAL A 409 -17.78 11.34 2.20
CA VAL A 409 -18.51 10.42 3.07
C VAL A 409 -17.82 9.07 3.09
N TYR A 410 -17.57 8.54 4.28
CA TYR A 410 -16.94 7.25 4.52
C TYR A 410 -17.85 6.38 5.38
N ILE A 411 -17.67 5.07 5.30
CA ILE A 411 -18.37 4.10 6.15
C ILE A 411 -17.38 3.49 7.14
N TYR A 412 -17.79 3.32 8.39
CA TYR A 412 -17.04 2.55 9.39
C TYR A 412 -17.94 1.55 10.11
N SER A 413 -17.76 0.26 9.84
CA SER A 413 -18.61 -0.81 10.38
C SER A 413 -17.78 -2.03 10.79
N SER A 414 -18.32 -2.86 11.68
CA SER A 414 -17.70 -4.13 12.06
C SER A 414 -17.76 -5.20 10.95
N GLY A 415 -18.63 -5.01 9.96
CA GLY A 415 -18.69 -5.82 8.74
C GLY A 415 -17.48 -5.56 7.83
N SER A 416 -17.03 -6.59 7.12
CA SER A 416 -15.89 -6.47 6.19
C SER A 416 -16.16 -5.43 5.11
N ARG A 417 -15.10 -4.78 4.57
CA ARG A 417 -15.25 -3.83 3.44
C ARG A 417 -16.02 -4.44 2.25
N LEU A 418 -15.89 -5.74 2.00
CA LEU A 418 -16.69 -6.45 1.00
C LEU A 418 -18.18 -6.37 1.31
N ALA A 419 -18.59 -6.71 2.53
CA ALA A 419 -19.99 -6.65 2.96
C ALA A 419 -20.56 -5.24 2.85
N GLN A 420 -19.79 -4.22 3.25
CA GLN A 420 -20.20 -2.82 3.13
C GLN A 420 -20.43 -2.44 1.66
N ARG A 421 -19.53 -2.83 0.75
CA ARG A 421 -19.67 -2.60 -0.69
C ARG A 421 -20.88 -3.32 -1.29
N LEU A 422 -21.25 -4.48 -0.75
CA LEU A 422 -22.44 -5.21 -1.19
C LEU A 422 -23.72 -4.49 -0.75
N ILE A 423 -23.80 -4.04 0.50
CA ILE A 423 -24.96 -3.29 1.01
C ILE A 423 -25.20 -2.03 0.19
N PHE A 424 -24.20 -1.15 0.05
CA PHE A 424 -24.39 0.11 -0.67
C PHE A 424 -24.43 -0.05 -2.20
N GLY A 425 -24.02 -1.20 -2.74
CA GLY A 425 -24.03 -1.47 -4.18
C GLY A 425 -25.35 -2.04 -4.71
N ASN A 426 -26.19 -2.63 -3.84
CA ASN A 426 -27.36 -3.41 -4.23
C ASN A 426 -28.63 -2.94 -3.51
N THR A 427 -28.84 -1.62 -3.45
CA THR A 427 -30.06 -1.04 -2.83
C THR A 427 -31.16 -0.83 -3.86
N SER A 428 -32.41 -0.71 -3.39
CA SER A 428 -33.57 -0.31 -4.22
C SER A 428 -33.42 1.09 -4.85
N TYR A 429 -32.52 1.92 -4.33
CA TYR A 429 -32.18 3.24 -4.83
C TYR A 429 -31.03 3.23 -5.87
N GLY A 430 -30.60 2.04 -6.27
CA GLY A 430 -29.44 1.81 -7.13
C GLY A 430 -28.12 1.70 -6.37
N ASP A 431 -27.02 1.85 -7.08
CA ASP A 431 -25.67 1.80 -6.49
C ASP A 431 -25.32 3.14 -5.83
N LEU A 432 -25.33 3.16 -4.49
CA LEU A 432 -25.02 4.34 -3.67
C LEU A 432 -23.52 4.55 -3.47
N ARG A 433 -22.66 3.59 -3.87
CA ARG A 433 -21.20 3.71 -3.69
C ARG A 433 -20.60 4.88 -4.43
N LYS A 434 -21.27 5.38 -5.48
CA LYS A 434 -20.89 6.60 -6.21
C LYS A 434 -20.80 7.84 -5.31
N TYR A 435 -21.53 7.86 -4.18
CA TYR A 435 -21.50 8.96 -3.21
C TYR A 435 -20.48 8.74 -2.09
N LEU A 436 -19.92 7.54 -1.97
CA LEU A 436 -18.99 7.16 -0.90
C LEU A 436 -17.53 7.29 -1.36
N SER A 437 -16.68 7.75 -0.44
CA SER A 437 -15.25 7.99 -0.66
C SER A 437 -14.36 6.85 -0.14
N GLY A 438 -14.88 5.98 0.74
CA GLY A 438 -14.15 4.83 1.25
C GLY A 438 -14.90 4.05 2.33
N PHE A 439 -14.30 2.92 2.72
CA PHE A 439 -14.85 1.97 3.69
C PHE A 439 -13.76 1.58 4.70
N PHE A 440 -14.08 1.70 5.98
CA PHE A 440 -13.27 1.24 7.11
C PHE A 440 -13.98 0.06 7.78
N ASP A 441 -13.20 -0.92 8.19
CA ASP A 441 -13.68 -2.06 8.99
C ASP A 441 -12.76 -2.28 10.19
N THR A 442 -12.94 -3.39 10.92
CA THR A 442 -12.14 -3.68 12.11
C THR A 442 -10.63 -3.83 11.85
N THR A 443 -10.17 -3.83 10.59
CA THR A 443 -8.73 -3.76 10.27
C THR A 443 -8.08 -2.45 10.69
N VAL A 444 -8.86 -1.36 10.81
CA VAL A 444 -8.40 -0.06 11.34
C VAL A 444 -8.33 -0.04 12.87
N GLY A 445 -9.01 -0.99 13.52
CA GLY A 445 -9.16 -1.07 14.97
C GLY A 445 -10.61 -1.31 15.42
N ASN A 446 -10.82 -1.58 16.71
CA ASN A 446 -12.15 -1.79 17.29
C ASN A 446 -12.93 -0.47 17.38
N LYS A 447 -14.23 -0.48 17.08
CA LYS A 447 -15.09 0.72 17.09
C LYS A 447 -15.25 1.38 18.47
N ARG A 448 -14.87 0.69 19.56
CA ARG A 448 -14.91 1.25 20.92
C ARG A 448 -13.56 1.80 21.40
N GLU A 449 -12.55 1.79 20.54
CA GLU A 449 -11.20 2.25 20.87
C GLU A 449 -10.92 3.61 20.24
N ILE A 450 -10.39 4.54 21.06
CA ILE A 450 -10.00 5.89 20.65
C ILE A 450 -9.03 5.85 19.45
N ARG A 451 -8.07 4.92 19.49
CA ARG A 451 -7.04 4.75 18.45
C ARG A 451 -7.64 4.55 17.05
N SER A 452 -8.75 3.82 16.94
CA SER A 452 -9.40 3.57 15.65
C SER A 452 -9.86 4.86 14.98
N TYR A 453 -10.36 5.82 15.77
CA TYR A 453 -10.81 7.11 15.25
C TYR A 453 -9.67 8.08 14.97
N VAL A 454 -8.54 7.95 15.69
CA VAL A 454 -7.30 8.66 15.34
C VAL A 454 -6.80 8.17 13.98
N GLU A 455 -6.70 6.86 13.80
CA GLU A 455 -6.29 6.23 12.53
C GLU A 455 -7.26 6.58 11.38
N ILE A 456 -8.58 6.60 11.63
CA ILE A 456 -9.57 7.05 10.64
C ILE A 456 -9.35 8.53 10.30
N SER A 457 -9.15 9.42 11.28
CA SER A 457 -8.92 10.86 11.04
C SER A 457 -7.67 11.08 10.19
N GLU A 458 -6.60 10.35 10.48
CA GLU A 458 -5.35 10.35 9.72
C GLU A 458 -5.55 9.78 8.30
N SER A 459 -6.28 8.66 8.19
CA SER A 459 -6.57 7.99 6.91
C SER A 459 -7.42 8.82 5.97
N VAL A 460 -8.40 9.56 6.49
CA VAL A 460 -9.24 10.47 5.67
C VAL A 460 -8.56 11.80 5.39
N GLY A 461 -7.45 12.09 6.06
CA GLY A 461 -6.59 13.25 5.79
C GLY A 461 -7.19 14.58 6.23
N VAL A 462 -7.87 14.64 7.38
CA VAL A 462 -8.30 15.91 7.99
C VAL A 462 -7.19 16.54 8.83
N ASP A 463 -7.13 17.86 8.90
CA ASP A 463 -6.14 18.58 9.72
C ASP A 463 -6.49 18.54 11.21
N LYS A 464 -7.79 18.48 11.52
CA LYS A 464 -8.29 18.35 12.89
C LYS A 464 -9.33 17.23 12.96
N PRO A 465 -9.27 16.34 13.96
CA PRO A 465 -10.31 15.33 14.15
C PRO A 465 -11.74 15.93 14.19
N SER A 466 -11.89 17.17 14.69
CA SER A 466 -13.16 17.91 14.72
C SER A 466 -13.76 18.24 13.34
N GLU A 467 -13.03 18.03 12.26
CA GLU A 467 -13.51 18.18 10.88
C GLU A 467 -14.23 16.91 10.38
N VAL A 468 -14.04 15.80 11.10
CA VAL A 468 -14.79 14.56 10.89
C VAL A 468 -16.03 14.59 11.76
N LEU A 469 -17.18 14.49 11.12
CA LEU A 469 -18.44 14.17 11.80
C LEU A 469 -18.63 12.66 11.77
N PHE A 470 -18.60 12.01 12.93
CA PHE A 470 -19.00 10.62 13.08
C PHE A 470 -20.47 10.51 13.48
N VAL A 471 -21.22 9.65 12.78
CA VAL A 471 -22.61 9.35 13.08
C VAL A 471 -22.74 7.86 13.40
N THR A 472 -23.24 7.54 14.60
CA THR A 472 -23.46 6.17 15.09
C THR A 472 -24.68 6.14 16.01
N ASP A 473 -25.32 4.99 16.19
CA ASP A 473 -26.32 4.78 17.24
C ASP A 473 -25.71 4.28 18.56
N VAL A 474 -24.48 3.79 18.54
CA VAL A 474 -23.84 3.14 19.69
C VAL A 474 -23.14 4.17 20.58
N TYR A 475 -23.61 4.29 21.82
CA TYR A 475 -23.07 5.25 22.80
C TYR A 475 -21.55 5.10 23.04
N GLN A 476 -21.05 3.87 23.19
CA GLN A 476 -19.63 3.63 23.46
C GLN A 476 -18.73 4.00 22.27
N GLU A 477 -19.24 3.88 21.05
CA GLU A 477 -18.54 4.34 19.84
C GLU A 477 -18.51 5.87 19.78
N ALA A 478 -19.62 6.52 20.14
CA ALA A 478 -19.71 7.97 20.25
C ALA A 478 -18.72 8.54 21.28
N GLU A 479 -18.58 7.90 22.45
CA GLU A 479 -17.57 8.27 23.46
C GLU A 479 -16.14 8.13 22.93
N ALA A 480 -15.82 7.01 22.29
CA ALA A 480 -14.49 6.77 21.74
C ALA A 480 -14.12 7.78 20.64
N ALA A 481 -15.05 8.07 19.73
CA ALA A 481 -14.86 9.08 18.67
C ALA A 481 -14.70 10.49 19.26
N LYS A 482 -15.51 10.85 20.26
CA LYS A 482 -15.42 12.16 20.90
C LYS A 482 -14.10 12.34 21.65
N ALA A 483 -13.64 11.30 22.32
CA ALA A 483 -12.35 11.29 23.00
C ALA A 483 -11.16 11.39 22.02
N ALA A 484 -11.31 10.90 20.78
CA ALA A 484 -10.35 11.11 19.70
C ALA A 484 -10.43 12.51 19.06
N GLY A 485 -11.38 13.35 19.48
CA GLY A 485 -11.53 14.74 19.06
C GLY A 485 -12.52 14.96 17.91
N LEU A 486 -13.26 13.93 17.48
CA LEU A 486 -14.24 14.05 16.40
C LEU A 486 -15.48 14.83 16.84
N GLU A 487 -16.18 15.42 15.86
CA GLU A 487 -17.56 15.81 16.05
C GLU A 487 -18.44 14.56 15.97
N VAL A 488 -19.43 14.46 16.85
CA VAL A 488 -20.22 13.22 16.99
C VAL A 488 -21.70 13.56 17.06
N ILE A 489 -22.50 12.84 16.28
CA ILE A 489 -23.95 12.83 16.35
C ILE A 489 -24.42 11.41 16.61
N VAL A 490 -25.36 11.25 17.55
CA VAL A 490 -26.00 9.97 17.82
C VAL A 490 -27.26 9.83 16.96
N SER A 491 -27.32 8.78 16.15
CA SER A 491 -28.46 8.43 15.31
C SER A 491 -29.52 7.68 16.13
N ILE A 492 -30.76 8.17 16.12
CA ILE A 492 -31.90 7.51 16.77
C ILE A 492 -32.81 6.97 15.68
N ARG A 493 -32.74 5.66 15.45
CA ARG A 493 -33.58 4.93 14.49
C ARG A 493 -34.50 3.95 15.20
N PRO A 494 -35.61 3.53 14.56
CA PRO A 494 -36.44 2.46 15.08
C PRO A 494 -35.63 1.18 15.31
N GLY A 495 -35.74 0.60 16.51
CA GLY A 495 -35.02 -0.61 16.92
C GLY A 495 -33.72 -0.37 17.69
N ASN A 496 -33.20 0.86 17.74
CA ASN A 496 -31.98 1.16 18.50
C ASN A 496 -32.20 0.99 20.01
N GLY A 497 -31.15 0.59 20.73
CA GLY A 497 -31.17 0.46 22.19
C GLY A 497 -31.34 1.80 22.92
N PRO A 498 -31.77 1.78 24.19
CA PRO A 498 -31.90 3.00 24.99
C PRO A 498 -30.54 3.67 25.23
N LEU A 499 -30.50 5.00 25.12
CA LEU A 499 -29.33 5.80 25.46
C LEU A 499 -29.32 6.15 26.96
N PRO A 500 -28.14 6.30 27.60
CA PRO A 500 -28.05 6.80 28.97
C PRO A 500 -28.70 8.18 29.14
N GLU A 501 -29.31 8.44 30.29
CA GLU A 501 -29.83 9.77 30.61
C GLU A 501 -28.69 10.81 30.62
N ASN A 502 -28.94 12.01 30.07
CA ASN A 502 -27.97 13.11 30.01
C ASN A 502 -26.63 12.77 29.33
N HIS A 503 -26.66 11.88 28.32
CA HIS A 503 -25.47 11.45 27.56
C HIS A 503 -24.70 12.57 26.84
N GLY A 504 -25.25 13.79 26.71
CA GLY A 504 -24.52 14.99 26.27
C GLY A 504 -24.20 15.11 24.78
N PHE A 505 -24.62 14.15 23.95
CA PHE A 505 -24.42 14.17 22.49
C PHE A 505 -25.61 14.80 21.76
N LYS A 506 -25.37 15.47 20.62
CA LYS A 506 -26.45 15.85 19.70
C LYS A 506 -27.06 14.59 19.10
N THR A 507 -28.39 14.52 19.05
CA THR A 507 -29.12 13.39 18.46
C THR A 507 -29.86 13.82 17.20
N VAL A 508 -29.98 12.93 16.22
CA VAL A 508 -30.83 13.11 15.03
C VAL A 508 -31.69 11.86 14.80
N LYS A 509 -32.88 12.05 14.22
CA LYS A 509 -33.76 10.94 13.79
C LYS A 509 -33.73 10.72 12.28
N SER A 510 -33.25 11.71 11.55
CA SER A 510 -32.98 11.65 10.11
C SER A 510 -31.71 12.42 9.74
N PHE A 511 -31.02 11.96 8.70
CA PHE A 511 -29.88 12.63 8.10
C PHE A 511 -30.25 13.96 7.43
N SER A 512 -31.54 14.24 7.18
CA SER A 512 -31.98 15.58 6.75
C SER A 512 -31.69 16.67 7.79
N GLU A 513 -31.46 16.30 9.05
CA GLU A 513 -31.13 17.20 10.18
C GLU A 513 -29.63 17.56 10.27
N ILE A 514 -28.82 17.01 9.36
CA ILE A 514 -27.37 17.23 9.22
C ILE A 514 -27.11 18.08 7.97
#